data_AF-A0A437CRC5-F1
#
_entry.id   AF-A0A437CRC5-F1
#
_cell.length_a   1.000
_cell.length_b   1.000
_cell.length_c   1.000
_cell.angle_alpha   90.00
_cell.angle_beta   90.00
_cell.angle_gamma   90.00
#
_symmetry.space_group_name_H-M   'P 1'
#
loop_
_entity.id
_entity.type
_entity.pdbx_description
1 polymer ?
#
loop_
_entity_poly.entity_id
_entity_poly.type
_entity_poly.pdbx_seq_one_letter_code
_entity_poly.pdbx_strand_id
1 'polypeptide(L)'
;MAKRKVDTEKRGFQTRWESEYMFTDVAGKPVCLLCGESVAVMKEYNLRRHHETKHADKNENMDMEQRQQKAEELKRGLKSRQGLFKKAKSQSEAAVKASFILAEEIAKSSRPFTEGDFIKDCMLKVCDEVCPDKRQLFLNVSLSRNTIAERIDLLSINLKEQLVKKGKDLIAYSLAVDESADISDIAQLSIFIRGVDSSLNVTEELLALRPMHGTTTGHDLYEEVSRCVNEMELPWQKLVGLTTDGAPAMCGHRSGLVAKIREKMQQENVTRELTAYHCIIHQESLCGKALKMEHVMRTITRAVNFIRAKGLNHRQFKAFLSELEAEHGDLPYHTEVRWLSQGKVLHRCFELREEICLFLENKGKDTTQLRDEGFLCEMTFLCDITSHLNAMNLQLQGRGRVISDMYSTVKAFQTKLTLWEAQMRKENLSHFPYCQTMKDQLSTSVFPTAEFADKISVLAAEFRRRFADFEAQKSRFALLSDPFAVDVESSPPTLQMELIELQCNDALKAKYAAVGAAEFARFLPDTMPQLRTQAAQTLSMFGSTYLCEQLFSLMKLNKTSHRSRLTAEHLQSVLRISSAQSLTPNIDELVEKMRHHQVSSASKK
;
A
#
# COMPACT_ATOMS: atom_id res chain seq x y z
N MET A 1 -63.41 24.72 16.47
CA MET A 1 -63.18 23.26 16.58
C MET A 1 -61.76 22.94 16.14
N ALA A 2 -60.88 22.56 17.08
CA ALA A 2 -59.50 22.19 16.76
C ALA A 2 -59.48 20.87 15.96
N LYS A 3 -58.85 20.87 14.77
CA LYS A 3 -58.60 19.64 14.00
C LYS A 3 -57.70 18.73 14.84
N ARG A 4 -58.26 17.65 15.37
CA ARG A 4 -57.54 16.61 16.12
C ARG A 4 -56.44 16.01 15.22
N LYS A 5 -55.17 16.13 15.63
CA LYS A 5 -54.03 15.49 14.94
C LYS A 5 -53.99 14.00 15.25
N VAL A 6 -53.87 13.18 14.21
CA VAL A 6 -53.89 11.70 14.25
C VAL A 6 -52.84 11.12 15.19
N ASP A 7 -51.74 11.84 15.42
CA ASP A 7 -50.60 11.43 16.24
C ASP A 7 -50.94 11.26 17.74
N THR A 8 -52.09 11.79 18.21
CA THR A 8 -52.49 11.75 19.63
C THR A 8 -53.28 10.52 20.05
N GLU A 9 -53.71 9.64 19.15
CA GLU A 9 -54.68 8.58 19.51
C GLU A 9 -54.14 7.14 19.62
N LYS A 10 -52.84 6.85 19.41
CA LYS A 10 -52.24 5.48 19.51
C LYS A 10 -53.19 4.34 19.07
N ARG A 11 -53.91 4.50 17.96
CA ARG A 11 -54.86 3.48 17.49
C ARG A 11 -54.10 2.41 16.74
N GLY A 12 -53.79 1.31 17.42
CA GLY A 12 -53.19 0.12 16.82
C GLY A 12 -54.18 -0.63 15.93
N PHE A 13 -53.64 -1.46 15.04
CA PHE A 13 -54.44 -2.35 14.21
C PHE A 13 -55.17 -3.38 15.08
N GLN A 14 -56.46 -3.60 14.84
CA GLN A 14 -57.24 -4.58 15.59
C GLN A 14 -57.42 -5.87 14.78
N THR A 15 -57.13 -7.01 15.39
CA THR A 15 -57.20 -8.33 14.74
C THR A 15 -58.59 -8.66 14.18
N ARG A 16 -59.67 -8.15 14.80
CA ARG A 16 -61.05 -8.33 14.29
C ARG A 16 -61.23 -7.76 12.88
N TRP A 17 -60.46 -6.74 12.49
CA TRP A 17 -60.52 -6.14 11.16
C TRP A 17 -59.99 -7.07 10.06
N GLU A 18 -59.27 -8.12 10.42
CA GLU A 18 -58.82 -9.16 9.48
C GLU A 18 -60.01 -9.93 8.90
N SER A 19 -60.94 -10.38 9.75
CA SER A 19 -62.17 -11.08 9.31
C SER A 19 -63.31 -10.14 8.92
N GLU A 20 -63.45 -9.01 9.62
CA GLU A 20 -64.59 -8.10 9.40
C GLU A 20 -64.46 -7.34 8.07
N TYR A 21 -63.25 -6.88 7.76
CA TYR A 21 -63.00 -5.99 6.61
C TYR A 21 -61.93 -6.52 5.64
N MET A 22 -61.34 -7.69 5.89
CA MET A 22 -60.27 -8.27 5.07
C MET A 22 -59.04 -7.37 5.00
N PHE A 23 -58.57 -6.84 6.13
CA PHE A 23 -57.34 -6.03 6.21
C PHE A 23 -56.24 -6.73 7.03
N THR A 24 -54.99 -6.34 6.83
CA THR A 24 -53.87 -6.71 7.72
C THR A 24 -52.95 -5.51 7.92
N ASP A 25 -52.20 -5.49 9.02
CA ASP A 25 -51.12 -4.52 9.21
C ASP A 25 -49.86 -4.97 8.45
N VAL A 26 -49.31 -4.09 7.62
CA VAL A 26 -48.01 -4.23 6.98
C VAL A 26 -47.17 -2.99 7.29
N ALA A 27 -46.16 -3.16 8.16
CA ALA A 27 -45.22 -2.10 8.55
C ALA A 27 -45.90 -0.80 9.05
N GLY A 28 -46.98 -0.94 9.82
CA GLY A 28 -47.72 0.18 10.42
C GLY A 28 -48.79 0.80 9.52
N LYS A 29 -49.17 0.11 8.43
CA LYS A 29 -50.21 0.56 7.49
C LYS A 29 -51.25 -0.55 7.26
N PRO A 30 -52.56 -0.23 7.30
CA PRO A 30 -53.61 -1.18 6.96
C PRO A 30 -53.63 -1.43 5.45
N VAL A 31 -53.45 -2.69 5.05
CA VAL A 31 -53.48 -3.15 3.65
C VAL A 31 -54.67 -4.08 3.44
N CYS A 32 -55.47 -3.83 2.41
CA CYS A 32 -56.60 -4.67 2.04
C CYS A 32 -56.10 -5.99 1.44
N LEU A 33 -56.53 -7.12 1.99
CA LEU A 33 -56.17 -8.47 1.54
C LEU A 33 -56.82 -8.83 0.19
N LEU A 34 -57.90 -8.14 -0.21
CA LEU A 34 -58.65 -8.43 -1.45
C LEU A 34 -58.11 -7.70 -2.69
N CYS A 35 -57.55 -6.50 -2.52
CA CYS A 35 -57.04 -5.68 -3.64
C CYS A 35 -55.59 -5.20 -3.47
N GLY A 36 -55.00 -5.35 -2.29
CA GLY A 36 -53.62 -4.93 -2.00
C GLY A 36 -53.43 -3.43 -1.78
N GLU A 37 -54.50 -2.62 -1.82
CA GLU A 37 -54.41 -1.18 -1.57
C GLU A 37 -54.20 -0.87 -0.08
N SER A 38 -53.35 0.11 0.21
CA SER A 38 -53.13 0.63 1.57
C SER A 38 -54.06 1.82 1.87
N VAL A 39 -54.63 1.85 3.06
CA VAL A 39 -55.45 2.99 3.52
C VAL A 39 -54.58 3.93 4.36
N ALA A 40 -54.62 5.23 4.03
CA ALA A 40 -53.70 6.24 4.58
C ALA A 40 -53.79 6.43 6.11
N VAL A 41 -54.97 6.18 6.71
CA VAL A 41 -55.20 6.38 8.13
C VAL A 41 -55.85 5.14 8.73
N MET A 42 -55.20 4.56 9.73
CA MET A 42 -55.62 3.36 10.45
C MET A 42 -56.83 3.63 11.36
N LYS A 43 -58.00 3.73 10.74
CA LYS A 43 -59.30 3.95 11.41
C LYS A 43 -60.33 3.02 10.82
N GLU A 44 -61.10 2.36 11.70
CA GLU A 44 -62.15 1.41 11.31
C GLU A 44 -63.11 1.98 10.24
N TYR A 45 -63.53 3.24 10.37
CA TYR A 45 -64.37 3.91 9.37
C TYR A 45 -63.77 3.86 7.94
N ASN A 46 -62.46 4.04 7.81
CA ASN A 46 -61.81 4.04 6.50
C ASN A 46 -61.66 2.62 5.93
N LEU A 47 -61.36 1.64 6.78
CA LEU A 47 -61.25 0.24 6.38
C LEU A 47 -62.62 -0.30 5.96
N ARG A 48 -63.65 -0.03 6.77
CA ARG A 48 -65.04 -0.36 6.48
C ARG A 48 -65.52 0.28 5.19
N ARG A 49 -65.35 1.60 5.04
CA ARG A 49 -65.72 2.32 3.81
C ARG A 49 -65.01 1.74 2.59
N HIS A 50 -63.72 1.42 2.68
CA HIS A 50 -62.99 0.79 1.57
C HIS A 50 -63.59 -0.58 1.23
N HIS A 51 -63.85 -1.42 2.22
CA HIS A 51 -64.46 -2.74 2.03
C HIS A 51 -65.86 -2.65 1.42
N GLU A 52 -66.75 -1.82 1.96
CA GLU A 52 -68.12 -1.65 1.48
C GLU A 52 -68.18 -1.03 0.08
N THR A 53 -67.30 -0.08 -0.24
CA THR A 53 -67.35 0.59 -1.56
C THR A 53 -66.69 -0.19 -2.68
N LYS A 54 -65.69 -1.04 -2.38
CA LYS A 54 -64.92 -1.77 -3.40
C LYS A 54 -65.15 -3.28 -3.40
N HIS A 55 -65.65 -3.84 -2.31
CA HIS A 55 -65.68 -5.29 -2.06
C HIS A 55 -66.96 -5.77 -1.33
N ALA A 56 -68.05 -4.99 -1.36
CA ALA A 56 -69.32 -5.35 -0.70
C ALA A 56 -69.80 -6.76 -1.07
N ASP A 57 -69.77 -7.07 -2.37
CA ASP A 57 -70.21 -8.32 -2.99
C ASP A 57 -69.33 -9.54 -2.65
N LYS A 58 -68.05 -9.33 -2.32
CA LYS A 58 -67.07 -10.42 -2.21
C LYS A 58 -67.21 -11.31 -0.98
N ASN A 59 -68.00 -10.89 0.00
CA ASN A 59 -68.16 -11.56 1.30
C ASN A 59 -69.65 -11.77 1.71
N GLU A 60 -70.63 -11.40 0.87
CA GLU A 60 -72.06 -11.39 1.22
C GLU A 60 -72.59 -12.75 1.70
N ASN A 61 -72.06 -13.86 1.18
CA ASN A 61 -72.52 -15.22 1.49
C ASN A 61 -71.59 -16.02 2.43
N MET A 62 -70.67 -15.33 3.13
CA MET A 62 -69.71 -15.98 4.03
C MET A 62 -70.02 -15.68 5.50
N ASP A 63 -70.09 -16.72 6.33
CA ASP A 63 -70.12 -16.56 7.78
C ASP A 63 -68.77 -16.06 8.33
N MET A 64 -68.74 -15.70 9.61
CA MET A 64 -67.52 -15.13 10.23
C MET A 64 -66.36 -16.12 10.29
N GLU A 65 -66.62 -17.42 10.40
CA GLU A 65 -65.58 -18.45 10.46
C GLU A 65 -64.94 -18.65 9.08
N GLN A 66 -65.76 -18.69 8.02
CA GLN A 66 -65.31 -18.72 6.63
C GLN A 66 -64.53 -17.45 6.25
N ARG A 67 -64.98 -16.27 6.72
CA ARG A 67 -64.25 -15.00 6.52
C ARG A 67 -62.89 -15.02 7.22
N GLN A 68 -62.82 -15.55 8.44
CA GLN A 68 -61.55 -15.69 9.16
C GLN A 68 -60.59 -16.65 8.44
N GLN A 69 -61.07 -17.79 7.95
CA GLN A 69 -60.24 -18.74 7.18
C GLN A 69 -59.70 -18.12 5.88
N LYS A 70 -60.54 -17.40 5.13
CA LYS A 70 -60.15 -16.70 3.90
C LYS A 70 -59.16 -15.57 4.18
N ALA A 71 -59.34 -14.81 5.26
CA ALA A 71 -58.40 -13.79 5.69
C ALA A 71 -57.02 -14.40 6.01
N GLU A 72 -56.98 -15.53 6.74
CA GLU A 72 -55.73 -16.24 7.04
C GLU A 72 -55.03 -16.80 5.79
N GLU A 73 -55.79 -17.34 4.83
CA GLU A 73 -55.25 -17.79 3.54
C GLU A 73 -54.63 -16.64 2.74
N LEU A 74 -55.38 -15.53 2.57
CA LEU A 74 -54.91 -14.35 1.85
C LEU A 74 -53.70 -13.71 2.54
N LYS A 75 -53.70 -13.67 3.88
CA LYS A 75 -52.57 -13.19 4.69
C LYS A 75 -51.34 -14.08 4.54
N ARG A 76 -51.51 -15.41 4.47
CA ARG A 76 -50.42 -16.36 4.17
C ARG A 76 -49.88 -16.17 2.76
N GLY A 77 -50.75 -15.97 1.77
CA GLY A 77 -50.37 -15.64 0.40
C GLY A 77 -49.62 -14.32 0.29
N LEU A 78 -50.07 -13.29 1.00
CA LEU A 78 -49.41 -11.98 1.07
C LEU A 78 -48.03 -12.08 1.74
N LYS A 79 -47.92 -12.79 2.88
CA LYS A 79 -46.64 -13.06 3.56
C LYS A 79 -45.67 -13.82 2.67
N SER A 80 -46.16 -14.81 1.92
CA SER A 80 -45.36 -15.56 0.94
C SER A 80 -44.84 -14.64 -0.18
N ARG A 81 -45.69 -13.82 -0.78
CA ARG A 81 -45.29 -12.82 -1.80
C ARG A 81 -44.27 -11.84 -1.24
N GLN A 82 -44.49 -11.28 -0.06
CA GLN A 82 -43.54 -10.40 0.61
C GLN A 82 -42.21 -11.10 0.91
N GLY A 83 -42.26 -12.38 1.30
CA GLY A 83 -41.10 -13.23 1.50
C GLY A 83 -40.29 -13.43 0.21
N LEU A 84 -40.96 -13.66 -0.93
CA LEU A 84 -40.33 -13.76 -2.25
C LEU A 84 -39.66 -12.45 -2.66
N PHE A 85 -40.32 -11.30 -2.48
CA PHE A 85 -39.72 -10.00 -2.77
C PHE A 85 -38.50 -9.71 -1.86
N LYS A 86 -38.58 -10.02 -0.57
CA LYS A 86 -37.45 -9.90 0.35
C LYS A 86 -36.28 -10.81 -0.06
N LYS A 87 -36.57 -12.06 -0.44
CA LYS A 87 -35.57 -13.04 -0.90
C LYS A 87 -34.91 -12.60 -2.21
N ALA A 88 -35.68 -12.17 -3.19
CA ALA A 88 -35.17 -11.65 -4.46
C ALA A 88 -34.29 -10.41 -4.25
N LYS A 89 -34.72 -9.51 -3.34
CA LYS A 89 -33.93 -8.34 -2.94
C LYS A 89 -32.60 -8.74 -2.31
N SER A 90 -32.60 -9.65 -1.32
CA SER A 90 -31.36 -10.11 -0.68
C SER A 90 -30.42 -10.83 -1.66
N GLN A 91 -30.97 -11.55 -2.65
CA GLN A 91 -30.17 -12.23 -3.68
C GLN A 91 -29.53 -11.24 -4.64
N SER A 92 -30.24 -10.18 -5.03
CA SER A 92 -29.68 -9.10 -5.85
C SER A 92 -28.56 -8.35 -5.11
N GLU A 93 -28.75 -8.06 -3.82
CA GLU A 93 -27.73 -7.42 -2.99
C GLU A 93 -26.47 -8.30 -2.85
N ALA A 94 -26.66 -9.60 -2.62
CA ALA A 94 -25.55 -10.55 -2.55
C ALA A 94 -24.77 -10.62 -3.87
N ALA A 95 -25.45 -10.57 -5.03
CA ALA A 95 -24.79 -10.58 -6.33
C ALA A 95 -23.96 -9.30 -6.58
N VAL A 96 -24.47 -8.12 -6.20
CA VAL A 96 -23.72 -6.86 -6.30
C VAL A 96 -22.52 -6.87 -5.35
N LYS A 97 -22.70 -7.36 -4.11
CA LYS A 97 -21.60 -7.51 -3.14
C LYS A 97 -20.50 -8.43 -3.69
N ALA A 98 -20.88 -9.59 -4.24
CA ALA A 98 -19.95 -10.52 -4.87
C ALA A 98 -19.19 -9.88 -6.05
N SER A 99 -19.87 -9.08 -6.87
CA SER A 99 -19.25 -8.33 -7.98
C SER A 99 -18.17 -7.36 -7.48
N PHE A 100 -18.43 -6.61 -6.40
CA PHE A 100 -17.43 -5.74 -5.78
C PHE A 100 -16.23 -6.51 -5.20
N ILE A 101 -16.49 -7.60 -4.48
CA ILE A 101 -15.42 -8.45 -3.90
C ILE A 101 -14.49 -8.95 -5.01
N LEU A 102 -15.04 -9.46 -6.10
CA LEU A 102 -14.24 -9.97 -7.22
C LEU A 102 -13.50 -8.83 -7.95
N ALA A 103 -14.11 -7.66 -8.10
CA ALA A 103 -13.45 -6.49 -8.68
C ALA A 103 -12.26 -6.02 -7.82
N GLU A 104 -12.41 -6.02 -6.48
CA GLU A 104 -11.33 -5.71 -5.55
C GLU A 104 -10.16 -6.70 -5.69
N GLU A 105 -10.44 -8.01 -5.76
CA GLU A 105 -9.41 -9.03 -5.92
C GLU A 105 -8.67 -8.96 -7.26
N ILE A 106 -9.40 -8.68 -8.35
CA ILE A 106 -8.80 -8.43 -9.67
C ILE A 106 -7.83 -7.23 -9.59
N ALA A 107 -8.23 -6.13 -8.95
CA ALA A 107 -7.41 -4.94 -8.80
C ALA A 107 -6.18 -5.21 -7.92
N LYS A 108 -6.34 -5.82 -6.74
CA LYS A 108 -5.22 -6.19 -5.84
C LYS A 108 -4.21 -7.09 -6.53
N SER A 109 -4.68 -8.02 -7.34
CA SER A 109 -3.85 -8.94 -8.12
C SER A 109 -3.26 -8.31 -9.39
N SER A 110 -3.53 -7.02 -9.67
CA SER A 110 -3.09 -6.32 -10.89
C SER A 110 -3.51 -7.01 -12.19
N ARG A 111 -4.67 -7.69 -12.19
CA ARG A 111 -5.20 -8.42 -13.35
C ARG A 111 -5.97 -7.49 -14.30
N PRO A 112 -6.07 -7.82 -15.60
CA PRO A 112 -6.88 -7.06 -16.56
C PRO A 112 -8.37 -7.10 -16.20
N PHE A 113 -9.14 -6.07 -16.59
CA PHE A 113 -10.59 -6.02 -16.31
C PHE A 113 -11.39 -7.14 -16.99
N THR A 114 -10.87 -7.68 -18.10
CA THR A 114 -11.44 -8.83 -18.81
C THR A 114 -11.35 -10.13 -18.02
N GLU A 115 -10.53 -10.18 -16.96
CA GLU A 115 -10.47 -11.34 -16.06
C GLU A 115 -11.83 -11.65 -15.42
N GLY A 116 -12.69 -10.63 -15.26
CA GLY A 116 -14.05 -10.83 -14.76
C GLY A 116 -14.89 -11.76 -15.63
N ASP A 117 -14.76 -11.67 -16.96
CA ASP A 117 -15.46 -12.56 -17.90
C ASP A 117 -14.97 -14.01 -17.74
N PHE A 118 -13.66 -14.22 -17.65
CA PHE A 118 -13.06 -15.54 -17.42
C PHE A 118 -13.48 -16.14 -16.07
N ILE A 119 -13.43 -15.36 -14.99
CA ILE A 119 -13.88 -15.79 -13.66
C ILE A 119 -15.36 -16.19 -13.70
N LYS A 120 -16.20 -15.42 -14.38
CA LYS A 120 -17.62 -15.74 -14.53
C LYS A 120 -17.82 -17.09 -15.23
N ASP A 121 -17.10 -17.33 -16.32
CA ASP A 121 -17.18 -18.59 -17.05
C ASP A 121 -16.73 -19.79 -16.19
N CYS A 122 -15.64 -19.63 -15.43
CA CYS A 122 -15.19 -20.64 -14.47
C CYS A 122 -16.24 -20.94 -13.40
N MET A 123 -16.81 -19.89 -12.79
CA MET A 123 -17.85 -20.02 -11.77
C MET A 123 -19.09 -20.74 -12.30
N LEU A 124 -19.51 -20.45 -13.53
CA LEU A 124 -20.66 -21.10 -14.16
C LEU A 124 -20.40 -22.58 -14.44
N LYS A 125 -19.23 -22.94 -14.98
CA LYS A 125 -18.87 -24.34 -15.22
C LYS A 125 -18.82 -25.16 -13.92
N VAL A 126 -18.25 -24.60 -12.85
CA VAL A 126 -18.25 -25.26 -11.54
C VAL A 126 -19.67 -25.37 -10.98
N CYS A 127 -20.49 -24.33 -11.14
CA CYS A 127 -21.88 -24.34 -10.69
C CYS A 127 -22.71 -25.40 -11.42
N ASP A 128 -22.50 -25.58 -12.72
CA ASP A 128 -23.22 -26.55 -13.55
C ASP A 128 -22.98 -28.00 -13.05
N GLU A 129 -21.80 -28.29 -12.50
CA GLU A 129 -21.46 -29.61 -11.94
C GLU A 129 -21.82 -29.76 -10.45
N VAL A 130 -21.57 -28.74 -9.63
CA VAL A 130 -21.65 -28.85 -8.16
C VAL A 130 -23.02 -28.47 -7.60
N CYS A 131 -23.70 -27.50 -8.23
CA CYS A 131 -25.00 -26.99 -7.76
C CYS A 131 -25.84 -26.37 -8.89
N PRO A 132 -26.25 -27.16 -9.90
CA PRO A 132 -26.92 -26.64 -11.11
C PRO A 132 -28.23 -25.90 -10.81
N ASP A 133 -28.92 -26.30 -9.73
CA ASP A 133 -30.13 -25.66 -9.20
C ASP A 133 -29.91 -24.21 -8.74
N LYS A 134 -28.65 -23.79 -8.51
CA LYS A 134 -28.28 -22.42 -8.10
C LYS A 134 -27.72 -21.57 -9.24
N ARG A 135 -27.64 -22.09 -10.46
CA ARG A 135 -26.99 -21.43 -11.62
C ARG A 135 -27.42 -19.98 -11.85
N GLN A 136 -28.72 -19.68 -11.69
CA GLN A 136 -29.23 -18.32 -11.89
C GLN A 136 -28.61 -17.30 -10.92
N LEU A 137 -28.25 -17.72 -9.70
CA LEU A 137 -27.61 -16.84 -8.72
C LEU A 137 -26.22 -16.39 -9.20
N PHE A 138 -25.46 -17.30 -9.82
CA PHE A 138 -24.14 -17.01 -10.39
C PHE A 138 -24.24 -16.17 -11.66
N LEU A 139 -25.25 -16.42 -12.51
CA LEU A 139 -25.53 -15.58 -13.70
C LEU A 139 -25.77 -14.12 -13.34
N ASN A 140 -26.46 -13.88 -12.22
CA ASN A 140 -26.81 -12.54 -11.74
C ASN A 140 -25.60 -11.74 -11.24
N VAL A 141 -24.43 -12.38 -11.01
CA VAL A 141 -23.20 -11.67 -10.67
C VAL A 141 -22.63 -11.03 -11.95
N SER A 142 -22.68 -9.70 -12.03
CA SER A 142 -22.15 -8.95 -13.16
C SER A 142 -20.63 -8.79 -13.04
N LEU A 143 -19.89 -9.36 -13.99
CA LEU A 143 -18.42 -9.36 -14.02
C LEU A 143 -17.86 -9.00 -15.41
N SER A 144 -18.67 -8.36 -16.26
CA SER A 144 -18.16 -7.91 -17.56
C SER A 144 -17.01 -6.93 -17.36
N ARG A 145 -16.08 -6.85 -18.34
CA ARG A 145 -14.99 -5.87 -18.35
C ARG A 145 -15.39 -4.46 -17.86
N ASN A 146 -16.51 -3.94 -18.38
CA ASN A 146 -16.99 -2.59 -18.03
C ASN A 146 -17.53 -2.54 -16.59
N THR A 147 -18.21 -3.60 -16.15
CA THR A 147 -18.65 -3.69 -14.75
C THR A 147 -17.45 -3.67 -13.82
N ILE A 148 -16.43 -4.50 -14.09
CA ILE A 148 -15.22 -4.56 -13.26
C ILE A 148 -14.53 -3.19 -13.19
N ALA A 149 -14.39 -2.50 -14.33
CA ALA A 149 -13.82 -1.15 -14.36
C ALA A 149 -14.61 -0.18 -13.46
N GLU A 150 -15.94 -0.13 -13.62
CA GLU A 150 -16.82 0.73 -12.80
C GLU A 150 -16.72 0.40 -11.31
N ARG A 151 -16.72 -0.89 -10.94
CA ARG A 151 -16.59 -1.34 -9.55
C ARG A 151 -15.26 -0.90 -8.95
N ILE A 152 -14.16 -1.06 -9.70
CA ILE A 152 -12.83 -0.62 -9.29
C ILE A 152 -12.79 0.89 -9.06
N ASP A 153 -13.41 1.69 -9.92
CA ASP A 153 -13.47 3.14 -9.74
C ASP A 153 -14.25 3.51 -8.47
N LEU A 154 -15.40 2.88 -8.22
CA LEU A 154 -16.19 3.10 -7.01
C LEU A 154 -15.43 2.71 -5.72
N LEU A 155 -14.69 1.59 -5.75
CA LEU A 155 -13.84 1.16 -4.63
C LEU A 155 -12.71 2.17 -4.38
N SER A 156 -12.05 2.63 -5.45
CA SER A 156 -11.01 3.65 -5.39
C SER A 156 -11.52 4.99 -4.83
N ILE A 157 -12.70 5.44 -5.29
CA ILE A 157 -13.36 6.65 -4.78
C ILE A 157 -13.66 6.49 -3.29
N ASN A 158 -14.21 5.34 -2.86
CA ASN A 158 -14.49 5.10 -1.45
C ASN A 158 -13.21 5.16 -0.59
N LEU A 159 -12.10 4.57 -1.05
CA LEU A 159 -10.80 4.69 -0.36
C LEU A 159 -10.31 6.13 -0.30
N LYS A 160 -10.45 6.90 -1.39
CA LYS A 160 -10.10 8.34 -1.41
C LYS A 160 -10.94 9.12 -0.40
N GLU A 161 -12.26 8.91 -0.36
CA GLU A 161 -13.17 9.56 0.58
C GLU A 161 -12.82 9.23 2.03
N GLN A 162 -12.48 7.98 2.33
CA GLN A 162 -12.00 7.57 3.67
C GLN A 162 -10.71 8.30 4.05
N LEU A 163 -9.75 8.40 3.12
CA LEU A 163 -8.49 9.10 3.35
C LEU A 163 -8.70 10.60 3.57
N VAL A 164 -9.58 11.26 2.80
CA VAL A 164 -9.96 12.67 3.00
C VAL A 164 -10.55 12.87 4.39
N LYS A 165 -11.48 12.00 4.82
CA LYS A 165 -12.08 12.06 6.16
C LYS A 165 -11.00 11.95 7.25
N LYS A 166 -10.13 10.95 7.16
CA LYS A 166 -9.01 10.77 8.10
C LYS A 166 -8.03 11.93 8.08
N GLY A 167 -7.80 12.55 6.92
CA GLY A 167 -6.92 13.71 6.73
C GLY A 167 -7.24 14.88 7.67
N LYS A 168 -8.53 15.07 7.99
CA LYS A 168 -9.01 16.13 8.88
C LYS A 168 -8.54 15.94 10.33
N ASP A 169 -8.47 14.68 10.76
CA ASP A 169 -8.15 14.27 12.13
C ASP A 169 -6.65 14.10 12.37
N LEU A 170 -5.83 14.14 11.31
CA LEU A 170 -4.37 14.06 11.45
C LEU A 170 -3.86 15.24 12.28
N ILE A 171 -2.89 15.03 13.16
CA ILE A 171 -2.18 16.09 13.88
C ILE A 171 -0.80 16.35 13.26
N ALA A 172 -0.29 15.40 12.48
CA ALA A 172 0.94 15.48 11.72
C ALA A 172 0.84 14.60 10.47
N TYR A 173 1.42 15.05 9.34
CA TYR A 173 1.61 14.20 8.18
C TYR A 173 2.90 14.55 7.42
N SER A 174 3.42 13.60 6.66
CA SER A 174 4.51 13.81 5.72
C SER A 174 4.19 13.17 4.38
N LEU A 175 4.93 13.58 3.35
CA LEU A 175 4.79 13.05 2.00
C LEU A 175 6.06 12.32 1.55
N ALA A 176 5.89 11.21 0.84
CA ALA A 176 6.95 10.61 0.03
C ALA A 176 6.59 10.83 -1.44
N VAL A 177 7.53 11.38 -2.20
CA VAL A 177 7.33 11.78 -3.59
C VAL A 177 8.44 11.23 -4.45
N ASP A 178 8.06 10.57 -5.53
CA ASP A 178 9.00 10.00 -6.48
C ASP A 178 8.40 10.00 -7.88
N GLU A 179 9.25 9.96 -8.90
CA GLU A 179 8.88 10.04 -10.30
C GLU A 179 9.49 8.87 -11.09
N SER A 180 8.68 8.24 -11.95
CA SER A 180 9.15 7.25 -12.90
C SER A 180 8.34 7.33 -14.18
N ALA A 181 8.97 7.09 -15.32
CA ALA A 181 8.27 6.91 -16.58
C ALA A 181 7.51 5.57 -16.63
N ASP A 182 6.34 5.58 -17.28
CA ASP A 182 5.64 4.37 -17.70
C ASP A 182 6.13 3.87 -19.06
N ILE A 183 5.55 2.77 -19.58
CA ILE A 183 5.96 2.17 -20.86
C ILE A 183 5.64 3.05 -22.09
N SER A 184 4.90 4.14 -21.91
CA SER A 184 4.58 5.13 -22.96
C SER A 184 5.37 6.42 -22.78
N ASP A 185 6.46 6.37 -22.01
CA ASP A 185 7.36 7.49 -21.70
C ASP A 185 6.67 8.68 -21.01
N ILE A 186 5.50 8.45 -20.41
CA ILE A 186 4.83 9.45 -19.58
C ILE A 186 5.40 9.33 -18.17
N ALA A 187 6.03 10.39 -17.69
CA ALA A 187 6.46 10.50 -16.30
C ALA A 187 5.24 10.46 -15.36
N GLN A 188 5.33 9.65 -14.31
CA GLN A 188 4.27 9.45 -13.33
C GLN A 188 4.80 9.87 -11.96
N LEU A 189 4.22 10.94 -11.41
CA LEU A 189 4.51 11.42 -10.07
C LEU A 189 3.67 10.65 -9.06
N SER A 190 4.33 9.83 -8.25
CA SER A 190 3.70 9.15 -7.12
C SER A 190 3.80 10.00 -5.86
N ILE A 191 2.69 10.11 -5.12
CA ILE A 191 2.64 10.84 -3.87
C ILE A 191 1.99 9.93 -2.82
N PHE A 192 2.76 9.53 -1.81
CA PHE A 192 2.27 8.83 -0.64
C PHE A 192 2.16 9.78 0.54
N ILE A 193 1.16 9.54 1.40
CA ILE A 193 1.00 10.24 2.68
C ILE A 193 1.22 9.26 3.82
N ARG A 194 1.92 9.73 4.85
CA ARG A 194 1.97 9.09 6.18
C ARG A 194 1.49 10.10 7.20
N GLY A 195 0.31 9.84 7.75
CA GLY A 195 -0.38 10.69 8.70
C GLY A 195 -0.48 10.05 10.07
N VAL A 196 -0.51 10.86 11.12
CA VAL A 196 -0.74 10.42 12.50
C VAL A 196 -1.92 11.18 13.09
N ASP A 197 -2.89 10.45 13.64
CA ASP A 197 -4.07 11.03 14.29
C ASP A 197 -3.80 11.42 15.76
N SER A 198 -4.78 12.04 16.41
CA SER A 198 -4.69 12.44 17.82
C SER A 198 -4.55 11.26 18.79
N SER A 199 -4.82 10.03 18.36
CA SER A 199 -4.62 8.78 19.11
C SER A 199 -3.27 8.12 18.82
N LEU A 200 -2.41 8.81 18.05
CA LEU A 200 -1.10 8.34 17.60
C LEU A 200 -1.16 7.09 16.71
N ASN A 201 -2.28 6.86 16.02
CA ASN A 201 -2.35 5.83 15.01
C ASN A 201 -1.77 6.35 13.69
N VAL A 202 -0.91 5.55 13.07
CA VAL A 202 -0.31 5.85 11.76
C VAL A 202 -1.25 5.37 10.65
N THR A 203 -1.49 6.23 9.65
CA THR A 203 -2.15 5.90 8.38
C THR A 203 -1.16 6.17 7.25
N GLU A 204 -0.90 5.17 6.42
CA GLU A 204 0.07 5.25 5.32
C GLU A 204 -0.59 4.80 4.01
N GLU A 205 -0.85 5.73 3.09
CA GLU A 205 -1.70 5.48 1.91
C GLU A 205 -1.22 6.23 0.66
N LEU A 206 -1.64 5.75 -0.51
CA LEU A 206 -1.46 6.48 -1.77
C LEU A 206 -2.32 7.75 -1.77
N LEU A 207 -1.67 8.92 -1.82
CA LEU A 207 -2.36 10.20 -1.94
C LEU A 207 -2.81 10.43 -3.39
N ALA A 208 -1.89 10.30 -4.36
CA ALA A 208 -2.19 10.36 -5.78
C ALA A 208 -1.10 9.75 -6.66
N LEU A 209 -1.47 9.45 -7.91
CA LEU A 209 -0.55 9.19 -9.01
C LEU A 209 -0.88 10.17 -10.13
N ARG A 210 0.03 11.09 -10.45
CA ARG A 210 -0.21 12.16 -11.42
C ARG A 210 0.63 11.95 -12.67
N PRO A 211 0.02 11.85 -13.87
CA PRO A 211 0.78 11.90 -15.10
C PRO A 211 1.34 13.31 -15.29
N MET A 212 2.63 13.41 -15.59
CA MET A 212 3.33 14.65 -15.90
C MET A 212 3.41 14.77 -17.43
N HIS A 213 2.84 15.85 -17.98
CA HIS A 213 2.85 16.10 -19.42
C HIS A 213 3.87 17.19 -19.76
N GLY A 214 4.83 16.87 -20.63
CA GLY A 214 5.88 17.81 -21.05
C GLY A 214 7.12 17.73 -20.16
N THR A 215 7.18 18.54 -19.11
CA THR A 215 8.36 18.68 -18.24
C THR A 215 8.12 18.16 -16.82
N THR A 216 9.20 17.83 -16.13
CA THR A 216 9.22 17.40 -14.72
C THR A 216 10.12 18.31 -13.88
N THR A 217 10.02 19.63 -14.09
CA THR A 217 10.78 20.61 -13.30
C THR A 217 10.26 20.64 -11.86
N GLY A 218 11.06 21.17 -10.92
CA GLY A 218 10.59 21.34 -9.54
C GLY A 218 9.33 22.21 -9.42
N HIS A 219 9.07 23.09 -10.40
CA HIS A 219 7.82 23.85 -10.45
C HIS A 219 6.62 22.98 -10.80
N ASP A 220 6.73 22.19 -11.87
CA ASP A 220 5.67 21.28 -12.33
C ASP A 220 5.30 20.29 -11.21
N LEU A 221 6.33 19.73 -10.55
CA LEU A 221 6.18 18.84 -9.41
C LEU A 221 5.47 19.53 -8.24
N TYR A 222 5.84 20.78 -7.93
CA TYR A 222 5.21 21.55 -6.87
C TYR A 222 3.74 21.83 -7.14
N GLU A 223 3.38 22.21 -8.37
CA GLU A 223 1.99 22.48 -8.73
C GLU A 223 1.12 21.24 -8.53
N GLU A 224 1.62 20.07 -8.96
CA GLU A 224 0.92 18.80 -8.80
C GLU A 224 0.81 18.35 -7.35
N VAL A 225 1.88 18.47 -6.56
CA VAL A 225 1.83 18.16 -5.12
C VAL A 225 0.90 19.12 -4.38
N SER A 226 0.98 20.42 -4.66
CA SER A 226 0.13 21.45 -4.04
C SER A 226 -1.34 21.23 -4.38
N ARG A 227 -1.65 20.99 -5.66
CA ARG A 227 -3.00 20.60 -6.12
C ARG A 227 -3.51 19.39 -5.35
N CYS A 228 -2.68 18.35 -5.20
CA CYS A 228 -3.07 17.15 -4.48
C CYS A 228 -3.33 17.39 -2.98
N VAL A 229 -2.49 18.19 -2.31
CA VAL A 229 -2.67 18.54 -0.89
C VAL A 229 -3.98 19.30 -0.70
N ASN A 230 -4.28 20.25 -1.59
CA ASN A 230 -5.51 21.04 -1.54
C ASN A 230 -6.77 20.21 -1.85
N GLU A 231 -6.73 19.35 -2.88
CA GLU A 231 -7.84 18.43 -3.22
C GLU A 231 -8.18 17.46 -2.08
N MET A 232 -7.19 17.12 -1.26
CA MET A 232 -7.35 16.22 -0.11
C MET A 232 -7.69 16.97 1.18
N GLU A 233 -7.89 18.29 1.11
CA GLU A 233 -8.21 19.17 2.24
C GLU A 233 -7.19 19.07 3.39
N LEU A 234 -5.92 18.84 3.08
CA LEU A 234 -4.85 18.65 4.08
C LEU A 234 -4.28 20.01 4.53
N PRO A 235 -4.28 20.32 5.84
CA PRO A 235 -3.76 21.59 6.33
C PRO A 235 -2.23 21.66 6.26
N TRP A 236 -1.67 22.64 5.55
CA TRP A 236 -0.22 22.85 5.43
C TRP A 236 0.51 22.98 6.79
N GLN A 237 -0.17 23.48 7.82
CA GLN A 237 0.35 23.60 9.18
C GLN A 237 0.68 22.23 9.82
N LYS A 238 0.07 21.15 9.33
CA LYS A 238 0.28 19.77 9.81
C LYS A 238 1.35 19.03 8.98
N LEU A 239 1.84 19.60 7.89
CA LEU A 239 2.94 19.03 7.10
C LEU A 239 4.25 19.10 7.89
N VAL A 240 4.88 17.94 8.11
CA VAL A 240 6.11 17.79 8.90
C VAL A 240 7.30 17.56 7.98
N GLY A 241 7.17 16.66 7.01
CA GLY A 241 8.30 16.29 6.18
C GLY A 241 7.96 15.89 4.75
N LEU A 242 9.03 15.82 3.95
CA LEU A 242 8.98 15.47 2.54
C LEU A 242 10.20 14.60 2.19
N THR A 243 9.95 13.42 1.65
CA THR A 243 11.01 12.48 1.29
C THR A 243 11.01 12.23 -0.21
N THR A 244 12.17 12.37 -0.85
CA THR A 244 12.31 12.27 -2.31
C THR A 244 13.53 11.44 -2.71
N ASP A 245 13.67 11.11 -3.99
CA ASP A 245 14.82 10.42 -4.57
C ASP A 245 16.10 11.28 -4.66
N GLY A 246 16.06 12.54 -4.21
CA GLY A 246 17.23 13.42 -4.26
C GLY A 246 17.58 13.99 -5.64
N ALA A 247 16.74 13.77 -6.68
CA ALA A 247 16.97 14.35 -8.00
C ALA A 247 17.00 15.89 -7.95
N PRO A 248 17.73 16.57 -8.86
CA PRO A 248 17.81 18.04 -8.87
C PRO A 248 16.44 18.74 -8.95
N ALA A 249 15.48 18.17 -9.68
CA ALA A 249 14.11 18.70 -9.74
C ALA A 249 13.36 18.59 -8.39
N MET A 250 13.72 17.62 -7.56
CA MET A 250 13.13 17.43 -6.23
C MET A 250 13.84 18.30 -5.18
N CYS A 251 15.17 18.24 -5.11
CA CYS A 251 15.97 18.80 -4.01
C CYS A 251 16.78 20.04 -4.37
N GLY A 252 16.63 20.57 -5.59
CA GLY A 252 17.31 21.81 -6.00
C GLY A 252 17.06 22.96 -5.04
N HIS A 253 18.13 23.64 -4.63
CA HIS A 253 18.10 24.61 -3.51
C HIS A 253 17.15 25.79 -3.70
N ARG A 254 16.92 26.22 -4.96
CA ARG A 254 16.04 27.36 -5.30
C ARG A 254 14.81 26.95 -6.10
N SER A 255 14.96 26.01 -7.02
CA SER A 255 13.92 25.66 -7.99
C SER A 255 13.36 24.25 -7.81
N GLY A 256 13.89 23.47 -6.85
CA GLY A 256 13.40 22.12 -6.58
C GLY A 256 12.06 22.12 -5.83
N LEU A 257 11.35 21.00 -5.89
CA LEU A 257 10.10 20.76 -5.16
C LEU A 257 10.21 21.13 -3.67
N VAL A 258 11.28 20.69 -2.99
CA VAL A 258 11.51 20.94 -1.56
C VAL A 258 11.57 22.45 -1.27
N ALA A 259 12.27 23.23 -2.10
CA ALA A 259 12.38 24.67 -1.93
C ALA A 259 11.02 25.35 -2.07
N LYS A 260 10.24 24.96 -3.08
CA LYS A 260 8.91 25.51 -3.33
C LYS A 260 7.89 25.16 -2.25
N ILE A 261 7.95 23.95 -1.68
CA ILE A 261 7.10 23.59 -0.54
C ILE A 261 7.47 24.42 0.70
N ARG A 262 8.76 24.67 0.95
CA ARG A 262 9.18 25.58 2.03
C ARG A 262 8.64 27.00 1.83
N GLU A 263 8.72 27.54 0.62
CA GLU A 263 8.14 28.85 0.27
C GLU A 263 6.63 28.87 0.52
N LYS A 264 5.90 27.82 0.11
CA LYS A 264 4.46 27.70 0.36
C LYS A 264 4.13 27.62 1.85
N MET A 265 4.89 26.87 2.63
CA MET A 265 4.72 26.79 4.09
C MET A 265 4.93 28.16 4.77
N GLN A 266 5.91 28.94 4.30
CA GLN A 266 6.11 30.31 4.78
C GLN A 266 4.92 31.23 4.43
N GLN A 267 4.37 31.12 3.21
CA GLN A 267 3.18 31.86 2.79
C GLN A 267 1.95 31.52 3.64
N GLU A 268 1.84 30.28 4.12
CA GLU A 268 0.79 29.80 5.03
C GLU A 268 1.06 30.11 6.51
N ASN A 269 2.07 30.95 6.80
CA ASN A 269 2.53 31.31 8.15
C ASN A 269 2.88 30.11 9.04
N VAL A 270 3.37 29.02 8.44
CA VAL A 270 3.83 27.85 9.18
C VAL A 270 5.22 28.15 9.77
N THR A 271 5.31 28.22 11.09
CA THR A 271 6.56 28.54 11.81
C THR A 271 7.54 27.38 11.89
N ARG A 272 7.06 26.15 11.74
CA ARG A 272 7.88 24.93 11.75
C ARG A 272 8.61 24.75 10.43
N GLU A 273 9.89 24.38 10.50
CA GLU A 273 10.67 24.02 9.32
C GLU A 273 10.26 22.66 8.72
N LEU A 274 10.19 22.59 7.39
CA LEU A 274 9.99 21.34 6.67
C LEU A 274 11.22 20.43 6.81
N THR A 275 11.02 19.24 7.37
CA THR A 275 12.06 18.20 7.40
C THR A 275 12.09 17.48 6.06
N ALA A 276 13.10 17.77 5.22
CA ALA A 276 13.23 17.14 3.91
C ALA A 276 14.34 16.08 3.93
N TYR A 277 14.05 14.88 3.43
CA TYR A 277 15.02 13.80 3.34
C TYR A 277 15.21 13.33 1.90
N HIS A 278 16.46 13.04 1.57
CA HIS A 278 16.76 12.15 0.45
C HIS A 278 16.57 10.71 0.94
N CYS A 279 15.77 9.93 0.19
CA CYS A 279 15.48 8.52 0.40
C CYS A 279 16.71 7.74 0.87
N ILE A 280 16.59 7.11 2.04
CA ILE A 280 17.69 6.41 2.70
C ILE A 280 18.23 5.24 1.85
N ILE A 281 17.34 4.58 1.09
CA ILE A 281 17.67 3.47 0.20
C ILE A 281 18.47 3.97 -1.01
N HIS A 282 18.09 5.12 -1.58
CA HIS A 282 18.85 5.72 -2.67
C HIS A 282 20.21 6.23 -2.18
N GLN A 283 20.26 6.91 -1.02
CA GLN A 283 21.54 7.33 -0.41
C GLN A 283 22.49 6.15 -0.19
N GLU A 284 21.99 5.03 0.30
CA GLU A 284 22.75 3.78 0.46
C GLU A 284 23.32 3.28 -0.88
N SER A 285 22.49 3.20 -1.92
CA SER A 285 22.95 2.80 -3.25
C SER A 285 24.02 3.74 -3.80
N LEU A 286 23.93 5.05 -3.51
CA LEU A 286 24.95 6.02 -3.90
C LEU A 286 26.25 5.87 -3.10
N CYS A 287 26.19 5.45 -1.83
CA CYS A 287 27.38 5.11 -1.05
C CYS A 287 28.17 3.96 -1.71
N GLY A 288 27.49 2.92 -2.20
CA GLY A 288 28.14 1.78 -2.89
C GLY A 288 29.00 2.21 -4.09
N LYS A 289 28.59 3.27 -4.80
CA LYS A 289 29.35 3.82 -5.94
C LYS A 289 30.71 4.43 -5.53
N ALA A 290 30.89 4.80 -4.26
CA ALA A 290 32.14 5.38 -3.76
C ALA A 290 33.32 4.38 -3.78
N LEU A 291 33.04 3.07 -3.85
CA LEU A 291 34.06 2.03 -3.97
C LEU A 291 34.86 2.10 -5.29
N LYS A 292 34.30 2.72 -6.34
CA LYS A 292 34.93 2.86 -7.67
C LYS A 292 35.40 1.53 -8.29
N MET A 293 34.65 0.45 -8.06
CA MET A 293 34.95 -0.90 -8.59
C MET A 293 34.13 -1.23 -9.85
N GLU A 294 33.80 -0.21 -10.66
CA GLU A 294 32.99 -0.37 -11.88
C GLU A 294 33.66 -1.28 -12.90
N HIS A 295 35.01 -1.35 -12.92
CA HIS A 295 35.74 -2.22 -13.83
C HIS A 295 35.46 -3.70 -13.55
N VAL A 296 35.40 -4.10 -12.27
CA VAL A 296 35.06 -5.47 -11.84
C VAL A 296 33.67 -5.84 -12.33
N MET A 297 32.69 -4.97 -12.04
CA MET A 297 31.30 -5.18 -12.46
C MET A 297 31.16 -5.25 -13.99
N ARG A 298 31.87 -4.39 -14.72
CA ARG A 298 31.85 -4.37 -16.19
C ARG A 298 32.39 -5.66 -16.79
N THR A 299 33.50 -6.18 -16.26
CA THR A 299 34.09 -7.45 -16.73
C THR A 299 33.15 -8.63 -16.48
N ILE A 300 32.58 -8.72 -15.27
CA ILE A 300 31.62 -9.78 -14.91
C ILE A 300 30.35 -9.68 -15.75
N THR A 301 29.81 -8.48 -15.92
CA THR A 301 28.60 -8.24 -16.73
C THR A 301 28.83 -8.64 -18.19
N ARG A 302 30.02 -8.37 -18.76
CA ARG A 302 30.36 -8.79 -20.13
C ARG A 302 30.38 -10.31 -20.26
N ALA A 303 30.98 -11.02 -19.31
CA ALA A 303 31.01 -12.48 -19.29
C ALA A 303 29.59 -13.06 -19.21
N VAL A 304 28.79 -12.59 -18.25
CA VAL A 304 27.39 -13.03 -18.05
C VAL A 304 26.54 -12.74 -19.28
N ASN A 305 26.64 -11.53 -19.84
CA ASN A 305 25.87 -11.15 -21.02
C ASN A 305 26.27 -11.98 -22.25
N PHE A 306 27.54 -12.33 -22.42
CA PHE A 306 27.95 -13.21 -23.51
C PHE A 306 27.30 -14.60 -23.42
N ILE A 307 27.19 -15.15 -22.21
CA ILE A 307 26.55 -16.44 -21.95
C ILE A 307 25.03 -16.33 -22.12
N ARG A 308 24.41 -15.32 -21.52
CA ARG A 308 22.95 -15.22 -21.37
C ARG A 308 22.22 -14.54 -22.52
N ALA A 309 22.85 -13.59 -23.23
CA ALA A 309 22.16 -12.79 -24.25
C ALA A 309 21.80 -13.61 -25.50
N LYS A 310 22.49 -14.74 -25.75
CA LYS A 310 22.20 -15.64 -26.85
C LYS A 310 21.64 -16.95 -26.32
N GLY A 311 20.41 -17.30 -26.71
CA GLY A 311 19.76 -18.54 -26.26
C GLY A 311 20.52 -19.83 -26.61
N LEU A 312 21.35 -19.83 -27.66
CA LEU A 312 22.26 -20.94 -27.95
C LEU A 312 23.38 -21.05 -26.90
N ASN A 313 24.08 -19.95 -26.61
CA ASN A 313 25.14 -19.93 -25.61
C ASN A 313 24.60 -20.32 -24.23
N HIS A 314 23.42 -19.81 -23.86
CA HIS A 314 22.81 -20.12 -22.58
C HIS A 314 22.49 -21.62 -22.45
N ARG A 315 21.84 -22.22 -23.45
CA ARG A 315 21.56 -23.66 -23.46
C ARG A 315 22.82 -24.51 -23.42
N GLN A 316 23.85 -24.12 -24.18
CA GLN A 316 25.14 -24.81 -24.18
C GLN A 316 25.86 -24.70 -22.84
N PHE A 317 25.81 -23.54 -22.19
CA PHE A 317 26.39 -23.35 -20.86
C PHE A 317 25.66 -24.18 -19.80
N LYS A 318 24.32 -24.25 -19.83
CA LYS A 318 23.57 -25.11 -18.90
C LYS A 318 23.87 -26.60 -19.09
N ALA A 319 24.00 -27.05 -20.35
CA ALA A 319 24.43 -28.42 -20.65
C ALA A 319 25.85 -28.67 -20.11
N PHE A 320 26.77 -27.74 -20.36
CA PHE A 320 28.16 -27.79 -19.86
C PHE A 320 28.23 -27.87 -18.32
N LEU A 321 27.45 -27.06 -17.59
CA LEU A 321 27.37 -27.13 -16.14
C LEU A 321 26.83 -28.48 -15.63
N SER A 322 25.84 -29.04 -16.34
CA SER A 322 25.30 -30.37 -16.01
C SER A 322 26.31 -31.49 -16.26
N GLU A 323 27.14 -31.36 -17.29
CA GLU A 323 28.22 -32.31 -17.60
C GLU A 323 29.35 -32.27 -16.56
N LEU A 324 29.62 -31.09 -15.99
CA LEU A 324 30.62 -30.90 -14.94
C LEU A 324 30.10 -31.15 -13.52
N GLU A 325 28.83 -31.54 -13.36
CA GLU A 325 28.15 -31.68 -12.06
C GLU A 325 28.30 -30.45 -11.16
N ALA A 326 28.29 -29.26 -11.76
CA ALA A 326 28.48 -28.01 -11.02
C ALA A 326 27.38 -27.81 -9.97
N GLU A 327 27.74 -27.24 -8.82
CA GLU A 327 26.83 -26.96 -7.69
C GLU A 327 25.63 -26.08 -8.12
N HIS A 328 25.81 -25.28 -9.17
CA HIS A 328 24.81 -24.40 -9.69
C HIS A 328 24.52 -24.65 -11.18
N GLY A 329 23.27 -24.95 -11.50
CA GLY A 329 22.85 -25.27 -12.88
C GLY A 329 22.54 -24.08 -13.79
N ASP A 330 22.73 -22.83 -13.35
CA ASP A 330 22.52 -21.63 -14.18
C ASP A 330 23.17 -20.36 -13.59
N LEU A 331 23.38 -19.36 -14.46
CA LEU A 331 23.76 -17.99 -14.12
C LEU A 331 22.52 -17.07 -14.13
N PRO A 332 22.33 -16.22 -13.10
CA PRO A 332 21.31 -15.17 -13.15
C PRO A 332 21.61 -14.16 -14.26
N TYR A 333 20.57 -13.67 -14.93
CA TYR A 333 20.73 -12.59 -15.91
C TYR A 333 20.97 -11.26 -15.21
N HIS A 334 22.00 -10.53 -15.63
CA HIS A 334 22.22 -9.19 -15.15
C HIS A 334 21.34 -8.19 -15.91
N THR A 335 20.57 -7.39 -15.18
CA THR A 335 19.98 -6.16 -15.71
C THR A 335 20.56 -5.00 -14.89
N GLU A 336 20.95 -3.90 -15.53
CA GLU A 336 21.69 -2.78 -14.91
C GLU A 336 20.92 -2.04 -13.79
N VAL A 337 19.71 -2.50 -13.43
CA VAL A 337 18.71 -1.64 -12.80
C VAL A 337 18.83 -1.55 -11.28
N ARG A 338 19.52 -2.44 -10.55
CA ARG A 338 19.61 -2.35 -9.07
C ARG A 338 20.88 -2.97 -8.48
N TRP A 339 21.61 -2.23 -7.63
CA TRP A 339 22.77 -2.70 -6.85
C TRP A 339 22.52 -4.05 -6.13
N LEU A 340 21.31 -4.25 -5.60
CA LEU A 340 20.86 -5.51 -4.98
C LEU A 340 20.94 -6.75 -5.89
N SER A 341 20.72 -6.57 -7.19
CA SER A 341 20.81 -7.68 -8.17
C SER A 341 22.26 -7.98 -8.57
N GLN A 342 23.17 -7.01 -8.39
CA GLN A 342 24.58 -7.14 -8.72
C GLN A 342 25.29 -8.10 -7.77
N GLY A 343 25.01 -8.04 -6.47
CA GLY A 343 25.58 -8.97 -5.49
C GLY A 343 25.33 -10.44 -5.85
N LYS A 344 24.07 -10.80 -6.17
CA LYS A 344 23.74 -12.19 -6.55
C LYS A 344 24.49 -12.68 -7.80
N VAL A 345 24.66 -11.80 -8.79
CA VAL A 345 25.43 -12.11 -9.99
C VAL A 345 26.92 -12.28 -9.65
N LEU A 346 27.47 -11.38 -8.83
CA LEU A 346 28.86 -11.45 -8.35
C LEU A 346 29.16 -12.78 -7.66
N HIS A 347 28.33 -13.18 -6.68
CA HIS A 347 28.49 -14.46 -5.97
C HIS A 347 28.48 -15.65 -6.92
N ARG A 348 27.46 -15.72 -7.79
CA ARG A 348 27.32 -16.84 -8.72
C ARG A 348 28.46 -16.90 -9.73
N CYS A 349 28.96 -15.75 -10.17
CA CYS A 349 30.12 -15.69 -11.06
C CYS A 349 31.41 -16.12 -10.36
N PHE A 350 31.57 -15.84 -9.07
CA PHE A 350 32.75 -16.28 -8.32
C PHE A 350 32.72 -17.80 -8.08
N GLU A 351 31.55 -18.33 -7.72
CA GLU A 351 31.31 -19.76 -7.53
C GLU A 351 31.57 -20.56 -8.82
N LEU A 352 31.06 -20.08 -9.96
CA LEU A 352 31.20 -20.72 -11.27
C LEU A 352 32.40 -20.21 -12.09
N ARG A 353 33.40 -19.58 -11.45
CA ARG A 353 34.44 -18.84 -12.18
C ARG A 353 35.26 -19.74 -13.13
N GLU A 354 35.56 -20.97 -12.72
CA GLU A 354 36.34 -21.90 -13.53
C GLU A 354 35.53 -22.39 -14.72
N GLU A 355 34.27 -22.77 -14.51
CA GLU A 355 33.35 -23.20 -15.55
C GLU A 355 33.05 -22.07 -16.53
N ILE A 356 32.92 -20.83 -16.04
CA ILE A 356 32.76 -19.64 -16.88
C ILE A 356 34.00 -19.45 -17.75
N CYS A 357 35.20 -19.49 -17.19
CA CYS A 357 36.43 -19.32 -17.96
C CYS A 357 36.60 -20.43 -19.01
N LEU A 358 36.43 -21.70 -18.63
CA LEU A 358 36.51 -22.83 -19.56
C LEU A 358 35.50 -22.70 -20.71
N PHE A 359 34.25 -22.33 -20.40
CA PHE A 359 33.23 -22.12 -21.42
C PHE A 359 33.58 -20.96 -22.36
N LEU A 360 34.08 -19.85 -21.82
CA LEU A 360 34.48 -18.68 -22.61
C LEU A 360 35.66 -19.00 -23.53
N GLU A 361 36.67 -19.72 -23.04
CA GLU A 361 37.83 -20.19 -23.81
C GLU A 361 37.40 -21.10 -24.96
N ASN A 362 36.50 -22.06 -24.70
CA ASN A 362 35.90 -22.92 -25.72
C ASN A 362 35.11 -22.14 -26.79
N LYS A 363 34.69 -20.91 -26.47
CA LYS A 363 34.04 -19.98 -27.41
C LYS A 363 35.00 -18.95 -28.02
N GLY A 364 36.30 -19.12 -27.83
CA GLY A 364 37.34 -18.21 -28.34
C GLY A 364 37.29 -16.82 -27.70
N LYS A 365 36.87 -16.73 -26.43
CA LYS A 365 36.86 -15.48 -25.66
C LYS A 365 38.06 -15.45 -24.73
N ASP A 366 38.63 -14.25 -24.59
CA ASP A 366 39.72 -13.97 -23.68
C ASP A 366 39.21 -13.98 -22.22
N THR A 367 39.89 -14.74 -21.39
CA THR A 367 39.62 -14.95 -19.95
C THR A 367 40.77 -14.50 -19.07
N THR A 368 41.85 -13.94 -19.65
CA THR A 368 43.06 -13.51 -18.92
C THR A 368 42.72 -12.65 -17.71
N GLN A 369 41.86 -11.65 -17.87
CA GLN A 369 41.43 -10.78 -16.77
C GLN A 369 40.62 -11.52 -15.70
N LEU A 370 39.78 -12.51 -16.07
CA LEU A 370 38.97 -13.28 -15.10
C LEU A 370 39.81 -14.25 -14.27
N ARG A 371 41.00 -14.60 -14.74
CA ARG A 371 41.97 -15.46 -14.06
C ARG A 371 43.07 -14.69 -13.33
N ASP A 372 43.13 -13.36 -13.47
CA ASP A 372 44.12 -12.53 -12.81
C ASP A 372 43.92 -12.54 -11.29
N GLU A 373 44.98 -12.84 -10.52
CA GLU A 373 44.91 -12.95 -9.05
C GLU A 373 44.46 -11.63 -8.40
N GLY A 374 44.91 -10.49 -8.93
CA GLY A 374 44.52 -9.17 -8.45
C GLY A 374 43.03 -8.89 -8.67
N PHE A 375 42.54 -9.17 -9.88
CA PHE A 375 41.12 -9.08 -10.21
C PHE A 375 40.26 -9.98 -9.33
N LEU A 376 40.71 -11.22 -9.06
CA LEU A 376 39.99 -12.15 -8.18
C LEU A 376 39.94 -11.67 -6.72
N CYS A 377 41.01 -11.03 -6.23
CA CYS A 377 40.99 -10.36 -4.92
C CYS A 377 39.96 -9.23 -4.89
N GLU A 378 39.92 -8.37 -5.91
CA GLU A 378 38.94 -7.30 -6.00
C GLU A 378 37.50 -7.83 -6.13
N MET A 379 37.30 -8.92 -6.89
CA MET A 379 36.00 -9.57 -7.06
C MET A 379 35.49 -10.14 -5.74
N THR A 380 36.34 -10.82 -4.96
CA THR A 380 35.94 -11.38 -3.65
C THR A 380 35.64 -10.30 -2.62
N PHE A 381 36.45 -9.24 -2.56
CA PHE A 381 36.14 -8.07 -1.74
C PHE A 381 34.79 -7.46 -2.11
N LEU A 382 34.53 -7.31 -3.43
CA LEU A 382 33.26 -6.77 -3.90
C LEU A 382 32.08 -7.70 -3.56
N CYS A 383 32.24 -9.03 -3.61
CA CYS A 383 31.22 -9.99 -3.18
C CYS A 383 30.86 -9.79 -1.69
N ASP A 384 31.85 -9.70 -0.81
CA ASP A 384 31.63 -9.54 0.62
C ASP A 384 31.01 -8.17 0.97
N ILE A 385 31.56 -7.07 0.44
CA ILE A 385 31.02 -5.73 0.78
C ILE A 385 29.62 -5.51 0.20
N THR A 386 29.33 -6.04 -1.00
CA THR A 386 27.98 -5.98 -1.57
C THR A 386 27.00 -6.84 -0.77
N SER A 387 27.42 -7.98 -0.21
CA SER A 387 26.59 -8.77 0.72
C SER A 387 26.17 -7.96 1.94
N HIS A 388 27.13 -7.26 2.55
CA HIS A 388 26.87 -6.42 3.72
C HIS A 388 25.92 -5.27 3.40
N LEU A 389 26.15 -4.57 2.28
CA LEU A 389 25.26 -3.51 1.79
C LEU A 389 23.85 -4.03 1.50
N ASN A 390 23.73 -5.18 0.84
CA ASN A 390 22.44 -5.81 0.54
C ASN A 390 21.68 -6.21 1.81
N ALA A 391 22.38 -6.77 2.81
CA ALA A 391 21.78 -7.14 4.09
C ALA A 391 21.20 -5.92 4.82
N MET A 392 21.92 -4.79 4.81
CA MET A 392 21.41 -3.54 5.36
C MET A 392 20.24 -3.00 4.54
N ASN A 393 20.35 -2.97 3.22
CA ASN A 393 19.31 -2.45 2.33
C ASN A 393 17.96 -3.20 2.54
N LEU A 394 17.99 -4.52 2.70
CA LEU A 394 16.80 -5.31 3.03
C LEU A 394 16.15 -4.90 4.37
N GLN A 395 16.94 -4.45 5.35
CA GLN A 395 16.42 -3.93 6.63
C GLN A 395 15.79 -2.54 6.48
N LEU A 396 16.26 -1.74 5.51
CA LEU A 396 15.70 -0.42 5.20
C LEU A 396 14.41 -0.49 4.37
N GLN A 397 14.18 -1.60 3.68
CA GLN A 397 12.97 -1.85 2.90
C GLN A 397 11.79 -2.34 3.76
N GLY A 398 10.59 -2.16 3.21
CA GLY A 398 9.35 -2.68 3.78
C GLY A 398 8.33 -1.59 4.12
N ARG A 399 7.08 -2.02 4.28
CA ARG A 399 5.96 -1.18 4.69
C ARG A 399 6.05 -0.83 6.18
N GLY A 400 5.53 0.33 6.57
CA GLY A 400 5.40 0.72 7.99
C GLY A 400 6.71 1.01 8.74
N ARG A 401 7.88 0.97 8.07
CA ARG A 401 9.17 1.27 8.71
C ARG A 401 9.16 2.65 9.36
N VAL A 402 9.57 2.73 10.62
CA VAL A 402 9.73 4.00 11.34
C VAL A 402 11.11 4.57 11.04
N ILE A 403 11.19 5.88 10.77
CA ILE A 403 12.44 6.54 10.37
C ILE A 403 13.57 6.38 11.40
N SER A 404 13.24 6.30 12.70
CA SER A 404 14.21 6.07 13.78
C SER A 404 14.87 4.70 13.69
N ASP A 405 14.13 3.67 13.29
CA ASP A 405 14.65 2.31 13.14
C ASP A 405 15.55 2.21 11.90
N MET A 406 15.17 2.92 10.83
CA MET A 406 15.97 3.04 9.62
C MET A 406 17.30 3.75 9.91
N TYR A 407 17.26 4.85 10.68
CA TYR A 407 18.47 5.54 11.13
C TYR A 407 19.35 4.64 12.02
N SER A 408 18.76 3.90 12.96
CA SER A 408 19.49 2.96 13.82
C SER A 408 20.20 1.88 13.00
N THR A 409 19.56 1.40 11.93
CA THR A 409 20.14 0.46 10.97
C THR A 409 21.38 1.05 10.28
N VAL A 410 21.29 2.29 9.80
CA VAL A 410 22.43 3.00 9.19
C VAL A 410 23.55 3.23 10.20
N LYS A 411 23.23 3.63 11.43
CA LYS A 411 24.21 3.84 12.52
C LYS A 411 24.96 2.56 12.86
N ALA A 412 24.25 1.44 12.94
CA ALA A 412 24.85 0.13 13.15
C ALA A 412 25.79 -0.24 11.99
N PHE A 413 25.40 0.04 10.75
CA PHE A 413 26.26 -0.20 9.59
C PHE A 413 27.50 0.68 9.56
N GLN A 414 27.39 1.97 9.88
CA GLN A 414 28.54 2.86 10.03
C GLN A 414 29.53 2.34 11.08
N THR A 415 29.02 1.83 12.21
CA THR A 415 29.84 1.21 13.26
C THR A 415 30.54 -0.06 12.77
N LYS A 416 29.82 -0.90 11.99
CA LYS A 416 30.40 -2.08 11.34
C LYS A 416 31.51 -1.71 10.35
N LEU A 417 31.33 -0.67 9.53
CA LEU A 417 32.37 -0.20 8.61
C LEU A 417 33.66 0.20 9.35
N THR A 418 33.54 0.89 10.50
CA THR A 418 34.71 1.23 11.33
C THR A 418 35.41 -0.03 11.87
N LEU A 419 34.64 -1.02 12.32
CA LEU A 419 35.20 -2.30 12.78
C LEU A 419 35.90 -3.05 11.63
N TRP A 420 35.24 -3.15 10.48
CA TRP A 420 35.74 -3.85 9.30
C TRP A 420 36.99 -3.19 8.72
N GLU A 421 37.07 -1.86 8.72
CA GLU A 421 38.31 -1.15 8.36
C GLU A 421 39.45 -1.58 9.29
N ALA A 422 39.23 -1.52 10.61
CA ALA A 422 40.26 -1.86 11.59
C ALA A 422 40.68 -3.35 11.52
N GLN A 423 39.72 -4.25 11.27
CA GLN A 423 39.99 -5.67 11.07
C GLN A 423 40.77 -5.92 9.78
N MET A 424 40.37 -5.30 8.68
CA MET A 424 41.05 -5.43 7.39
C MET A 424 42.51 -4.94 7.48
N ARG A 425 42.78 -3.82 8.16
CA ARG A 425 44.17 -3.35 8.42
C ARG A 425 45.00 -4.32 9.26
N LYS A 426 44.37 -5.17 10.07
CA LYS A 426 45.00 -6.22 10.88
C LYS A 426 44.97 -7.59 10.20
N GLU A 427 44.62 -7.64 8.92
CA GLU A 427 44.43 -8.85 8.14
C GLU A 427 43.41 -9.85 8.73
N ASN A 428 42.48 -9.36 9.53
CA ASN A 428 41.39 -10.17 10.07
C ASN A 428 40.21 -10.16 9.10
N LEU A 429 39.99 -11.28 8.41
CA LEU A 429 38.93 -11.46 7.42
C LEU A 429 37.69 -12.19 7.96
N SER A 430 37.45 -12.18 9.29
CA SER A 430 36.33 -12.90 9.93
C SER A 430 34.94 -12.55 9.38
N HIS A 431 34.79 -11.36 8.77
CA HIS A 431 33.53 -10.90 8.16
C HIS A 431 33.61 -10.79 6.64
N PHE A 432 34.66 -11.34 6.03
CA PHE A 432 34.92 -11.34 4.59
C PHE A 432 35.26 -12.76 4.12
N PRO A 433 34.28 -13.69 4.14
CA PRO A 433 34.52 -15.11 3.83
C PRO A 433 35.04 -15.36 2.42
N TYR A 434 34.62 -14.58 1.41
CA TYR A 434 35.15 -14.74 0.05
C TYR A 434 36.59 -14.24 -0.03
N CYS A 435 36.92 -13.13 0.64
CA CYS A 435 38.31 -12.68 0.77
C CYS A 435 39.17 -13.73 1.49
N GLN A 436 38.66 -14.34 2.57
CA GLN A 436 39.38 -15.39 3.30
C GLN A 436 39.66 -16.59 2.40
N THR A 437 38.64 -17.06 1.68
CA THR A 437 38.77 -18.16 0.72
C THR A 437 39.82 -17.85 -0.35
N MET A 438 39.82 -16.61 -0.88
CA MET A 438 40.83 -16.19 -1.86
C MET A 438 42.22 -16.13 -1.26
N LYS A 439 42.38 -15.55 -0.06
CA LYS A 439 43.66 -15.47 0.65
C LYS A 439 44.27 -16.86 0.86
N ASP A 440 43.45 -17.85 1.18
CA ASP A 440 43.89 -19.23 1.37
C ASP A 440 44.27 -19.94 0.05
N GLN A 441 43.76 -19.47 -1.09
CA GLN A 441 44.04 -20.00 -2.44
C GLN A 441 45.20 -19.30 -3.15
N LEU A 442 45.65 -18.13 -2.66
CA LEU A 442 46.74 -17.39 -3.26
C LEU A 442 48.08 -18.12 -3.08
N SER A 443 48.73 -18.43 -4.20
CA SER A 443 50.03 -19.12 -4.23
C SER A 443 51.23 -18.18 -4.16
N THR A 444 51.10 -16.92 -4.61
CA THR A 444 52.25 -16.04 -4.86
C THR A 444 52.03 -14.57 -4.51
N SER A 445 50.82 -14.04 -4.67
CA SER A 445 50.53 -12.63 -4.38
C SER A 445 50.07 -12.41 -2.94
N VAL A 446 50.37 -11.22 -2.41
CA VAL A 446 49.87 -10.77 -1.10
C VAL A 446 48.45 -10.27 -1.28
N PHE A 447 47.52 -10.81 -0.49
CA PHE A 447 46.14 -10.33 -0.49
C PHE A 447 46.09 -8.83 -0.08
N PRO A 448 45.49 -7.93 -0.88
CA PRO A 448 45.65 -6.48 -0.72
C PRO A 448 44.74 -5.89 0.38
N THR A 449 44.90 -6.37 1.62
CA THR A 449 44.11 -5.96 2.78
C THR A 449 44.17 -4.46 3.06
N ALA A 450 45.36 -3.84 2.94
CA ALA A 450 45.53 -2.40 3.15
C ALA A 450 44.70 -1.56 2.16
N GLU A 451 44.69 -1.94 0.88
CA GLU A 451 43.91 -1.24 -0.14
C GLU A 451 42.40 -1.39 0.11
N PHE A 452 41.96 -2.59 0.48
CA PHE A 452 40.55 -2.83 0.81
C PHE A 452 40.11 -2.09 2.08
N ALA A 453 40.99 -1.95 3.08
CA ALA A 453 40.72 -1.11 4.24
C ALA A 453 40.51 0.36 3.83
N ASP A 454 41.31 0.88 2.90
CA ASP A 454 41.15 2.25 2.41
C ASP A 454 39.84 2.41 1.63
N LYS A 455 39.44 1.41 0.83
CA LYS A 455 38.11 1.41 0.18
C LYS A 455 36.96 1.40 1.21
N ILE A 456 37.07 0.63 2.30
CA ILE A 456 36.09 0.66 3.41
C ILE A 456 36.07 2.04 4.07
N SER A 457 37.23 2.68 4.27
CA SER A 457 37.33 4.02 4.85
C SER A 457 36.64 5.08 3.98
N VAL A 458 36.83 5.01 2.66
CA VAL A 458 36.13 5.85 1.68
C VAL A 458 34.61 5.63 1.76
N LEU A 459 34.16 4.37 1.81
CA LEU A 459 32.75 4.04 1.97
C LEU A 459 32.19 4.62 3.28
N ALA A 460 32.90 4.46 4.40
CA ALA A 460 32.51 5.00 5.71
C ALA A 460 32.41 6.53 5.72
N ALA A 461 33.34 7.22 5.03
CA ALA A 461 33.28 8.67 4.86
C ALA A 461 32.05 9.09 4.04
N GLU A 462 31.74 8.37 2.97
CA GLU A 462 30.57 8.67 2.14
C GLU A 462 29.25 8.44 2.89
N PHE A 463 29.16 7.38 3.71
CA PHE A 463 28.02 7.17 4.61
C PHE A 463 27.87 8.35 5.59
N ARG A 464 28.95 8.76 6.25
CA ARG A 464 28.90 9.92 7.18
C ARG A 464 28.41 11.19 6.48
N ARG A 465 28.89 11.45 5.27
CA ARG A 465 28.52 12.62 4.47
C ARG A 465 27.06 12.59 4.04
N ARG A 466 26.59 11.45 3.51
CA ARG A 466 25.24 11.30 2.94
C ARG A 466 24.13 11.23 3.97
N PHE A 467 24.42 10.67 5.15
CA PHE A 467 23.45 10.53 6.23
C PHE A 467 23.57 11.63 7.30
N ALA A 468 24.29 12.72 7.02
CA ALA A 468 24.46 13.84 7.95
C ALA A 468 23.12 14.46 8.39
N ASP A 469 22.15 14.58 7.48
CA ASP A 469 20.82 15.12 7.79
C ASP A 469 20.04 14.24 8.77
N PHE A 470 20.24 12.92 8.72
CA PHE A 470 19.66 11.99 9.69
C PHE A 470 20.39 12.09 11.04
N GLU A 471 21.72 12.19 11.03
CA GLU A 471 22.52 12.38 12.25
C GLU A 471 22.13 13.69 12.98
N ALA A 472 21.85 14.77 12.23
CA ALA A 472 21.37 16.03 12.79
C ALA A 472 20.04 15.89 13.55
N GLN A 473 19.26 14.84 13.27
CA GLN A 473 17.96 14.56 13.88
C GLN A 473 18.03 13.44 14.93
N LYS A 474 19.23 13.00 15.33
CA LYS A 474 19.43 11.90 16.28
C LYS A 474 18.70 12.09 17.61
N SER A 475 18.64 13.31 18.13
CA SER A 475 17.97 13.62 19.41
C SER A 475 16.46 13.44 19.28
N ARG A 476 15.89 13.87 18.16
CA ARG A 476 14.47 13.67 17.82
C ARG A 476 14.12 12.20 17.68
N PHE A 477 15.00 11.40 17.06
CA PHE A 477 14.79 9.96 16.95
C PHE A 477 14.89 9.28 18.31
N ALA A 478 15.84 9.67 19.16
CA ALA A 478 15.99 9.13 20.51
C ALA A 478 14.75 9.38 21.38
N LEU A 479 14.09 10.53 21.25
CA LEU A 479 12.84 10.83 21.96
C LEU A 479 11.69 9.88 21.61
N LEU A 480 11.68 9.30 20.41
CA LEU A 480 10.70 8.28 20.03
C LEU A 480 11.17 6.86 20.40
N SER A 481 12.45 6.57 20.14
CA SER A 481 13.02 5.24 20.30
C SER A 481 13.20 4.84 21.76
N ASP A 482 13.73 5.73 22.60
CA ASP A 482 13.95 5.47 24.02
C ASP A 482 13.89 6.78 24.83
N PRO A 483 12.68 7.34 25.04
CA PRO A 483 12.52 8.59 25.78
C PRO A 483 13.00 8.50 27.24
N PHE A 484 13.17 7.30 27.79
CA PHE A 484 13.57 7.10 29.18
C PHE A 484 15.08 7.28 29.42
N ALA A 485 15.88 7.15 28.36
CA ALA A 485 17.34 7.31 28.41
C ALA A 485 17.81 8.67 27.87
N VAL A 486 16.91 9.52 27.38
CA VAL A 486 17.25 10.85 26.85
C VAL A 486 17.65 11.80 27.97
N ASP A 487 18.75 12.52 27.78
CA ASP A 487 19.14 13.60 28.66
C ASP A 487 18.15 14.79 28.57
N VAL A 488 17.59 15.16 29.71
CA VAL A 488 16.57 16.21 29.82
C VAL A 488 17.18 17.59 29.55
N GLU A 489 18.41 17.84 30.01
CA GLU A 489 19.05 19.16 29.89
C GLU A 489 19.31 19.54 28.43
N SER A 490 19.77 18.58 27.62
CA SER A 490 19.98 18.78 26.18
C SER A 490 18.72 18.70 25.32
N SER A 491 17.56 18.38 25.91
CA SER A 491 16.28 18.30 25.20
C SER A 491 15.63 19.68 25.00
N PRO A 492 14.76 19.86 23.98
CA PRO A 492 14.06 21.13 23.76
C PRO A 492 13.31 21.60 25.01
N PRO A 493 13.40 22.88 25.42
CA PRO A 493 12.78 23.39 26.65
C PRO A 493 11.28 23.08 26.79
N THR A 494 10.56 23.04 25.67
CA THR A 494 9.13 22.72 25.64
C THR A 494 8.80 21.28 26.02
N LEU A 495 9.77 20.36 25.97
CA LEU A 495 9.59 18.94 26.30
C LEU A 495 10.11 18.57 27.69
N GLN A 496 10.97 19.39 28.29
CA GLN A 496 11.74 19.00 29.48
C GLN A 496 10.86 18.59 30.66
N MET A 497 9.81 19.36 30.97
CA MET A 497 8.93 19.06 32.10
C MET A 497 8.17 17.75 31.89
N GLU A 498 7.58 17.54 30.71
CA GLU A 498 6.88 16.29 30.38
C GLU A 498 7.84 15.09 30.34
N LEU A 499 9.10 15.28 29.89
CA LEU A 499 10.13 14.25 29.91
C LEU A 499 10.49 13.82 31.34
N ILE A 500 10.62 14.77 32.27
CA ILE A 500 10.87 14.46 33.69
C ILE A 500 9.71 13.62 34.23
N GLU A 501 8.48 14.04 34.00
CA GLU A 501 7.28 13.31 34.43
C GLU A 501 7.22 11.90 33.83
N LEU A 502 7.52 11.76 32.54
CA LEU A 502 7.59 10.47 31.85
C LEU A 502 8.68 9.57 32.46
N GLN A 503 9.88 10.10 32.64
CA GLN A 503 11.05 9.39 33.17
C GLN A 503 10.88 8.98 34.63
N CYS A 504 10.02 9.64 35.39
CA CYS A 504 9.67 9.25 36.76
C CYS A 504 8.44 8.33 36.86
N ASN A 505 7.79 7.98 35.75
CA ASN A 505 6.58 7.16 35.75
C ASN A 505 6.89 5.67 35.52
N ASP A 506 6.92 4.89 36.60
CA ASP A 506 7.23 3.45 36.54
C ASP A 506 6.19 2.63 35.77
N ALA A 507 4.92 3.04 35.76
CA ALA A 507 3.88 2.36 34.99
C ALA A 507 4.10 2.52 33.48
N LEU A 508 4.48 3.72 33.03
CA LEU A 508 4.82 3.98 31.63
C LEU A 508 6.14 3.29 31.23
N LYS A 509 7.14 3.23 32.11
CA LYS A 509 8.36 2.42 31.88
C LYS A 509 8.04 0.94 31.69
N ALA A 510 7.23 0.36 32.59
CA ALA A 510 6.81 -1.03 32.48
C ALA A 510 6.01 -1.25 31.19
N LYS A 511 5.17 -0.29 30.80
CA LYS A 511 4.44 -0.36 29.53
C LYS A 511 5.36 -0.34 28.33
N TYR A 512 6.36 0.55 28.30
CA TYR A 512 7.38 0.61 27.25
C TYR A 512 8.14 -0.71 27.14
N ALA A 513 8.59 -1.28 28.26
CA ALA A 513 9.26 -2.57 28.28
C ALA A 513 8.38 -3.72 27.73
N ALA A 514 7.06 -3.63 27.92
CA ALA A 514 6.12 -4.64 27.46
C ALA A 514 5.75 -4.54 25.97
N VAL A 515 5.66 -3.33 25.40
CA VAL A 515 5.19 -3.12 24.01
C VAL A 515 6.28 -2.71 23.03
N GLY A 516 7.43 -2.27 23.53
CA GLY A 516 8.54 -1.73 22.73
C GLY A 516 8.28 -0.34 22.16
N ALA A 517 9.33 0.25 21.59
CA ALA A 517 9.32 1.63 21.09
C ALA A 517 8.26 1.90 20.02
N ALA A 518 8.05 0.95 19.10
CA ALA A 518 7.16 1.11 17.95
C ALA A 518 5.69 1.39 18.35
N GLU A 519 5.20 0.74 19.40
CA GLU A 519 3.81 0.90 19.87
C GLU A 519 3.69 1.81 21.10
N PHE A 520 4.80 2.06 21.82
CA PHE A 520 4.75 2.79 23.08
C PHE A 520 4.14 4.19 22.96
N ALA A 521 4.41 4.90 21.86
CA ALA A 521 3.91 6.25 21.64
C ALA A 521 2.39 6.37 21.89
N ARG A 522 1.61 5.36 21.49
CA ARG A 522 0.13 5.33 21.64
C ARG A 522 -0.34 5.33 23.09
N PHE A 523 0.54 4.97 24.02
CA PHE A 523 0.28 4.93 25.47
C PHE A 523 0.70 6.20 26.21
N LEU A 524 1.28 7.19 25.52
CA LEU A 524 1.54 8.50 26.12
C LEU A 524 0.21 9.12 26.58
N PRO A 525 0.09 9.64 27.81
CA PRO A 525 -1.17 10.22 28.29
C PRO A 525 -1.45 11.58 27.65
N ASP A 526 -2.72 11.98 27.59
CA ASP A 526 -3.12 13.31 27.09
C ASP A 526 -2.59 14.48 27.94
N THR A 527 -2.12 14.19 29.16
CA THR A 527 -1.42 15.16 30.01
C THR A 527 -0.01 15.50 29.53
N MET A 528 0.52 14.78 28.53
CA MET A 528 1.82 15.02 27.90
C MET A 528 1.67 15.46 26.42
N PRO A 529 1.00 16.59 26.14
CA PRO A 529 0.69 17.02 24.78
C PRO A 529 1.92 17.33 23.92
N GLN A 530 3.02 17.83 24.50
CA GLN A 530 4.23 18.18 23.75
C GLN A 530 4.96 16.92 23.30
N LEU A 531 5.08 15.90 24.15
CA LEU A 531 5.62 14.59 23.80
C LEU A 531 4.75 13.87 22.78
N ARG A 532 3.41 13.89 22.94
CA ARG A 532 2.50 13.33 21.92
C ARG A 532 2.68 14.01 20.58
N THR A 533 2.83 15.34 20.55
CA THR A 533 3.08 16.09 19.32
C THR A 533 4.43 15.72 18.71
N GLN A 534 5.49 15.65 19.50
CA GLN A 534 6.83 15.25 19.03
C GLN A 534 6.81 13.82 18.45
N ALA A 535 6.14 12.88 19.13
CA ALA A 535 6.00 11.51 18.70
C ALA A 535 5.22 11.42 17.38
N ALA A 536 4.09 12.13 17.28
CA ALA A 536 3.28 12.18 16.06
C ALA A 536 4.07 12.71 14.87
N GLN A 537 4.80 13.80 15.06
CA GLN A 537 5.63 14.36 14.01
C GLN A 537 6.76 13.41 13.59
N THR A 538 7.32 12.62 14.50
CA THR A 538 8.40 11.68 14.16
C THR A 538 7.86 10.43 13.48
N LEU A 539 6.72 9.90 13.95
CA LEU A 539 6.01 8.77 13.36
C LEU A 539 5.45 9.08 11.97
N SER A 540 5.14 10.35 11.67
CA SER A 540 4.63 10.75 10.36
C SER A 540 5.71 10.83 9.29
N MET A 541 7.01 10.87 9.63
CA MET A 541 8.09 11.04 8.65
C MET A 541 8.38 9.76 7.86
N PHE A 542 8.64 9.94 6.56
CA PHE A 542 9.14 8.87 5.70
C PHE A 542 10.67 8.87 5.70
N GLY A 543 11.29 7.70 5.88
CA GLY A 543 12.73 7.53 5.64
C GLY A 543 13.08 7.15 4.19
N SER A 544 12.12 6.68 3.40
CA SER A 544 12.33 6.23 2.03
C SER A 544 11.15 6.52 1.10
N THR A 545 11.40 6.42 -0.20
CA THR A 545 10.41 6.36 -1.28
C THR A 545 10.05 4.91 -1.66
N TYR A 546 10.30 3.93 -0.78
CA TYR A 546 10.06 2.50 -1.06
C TYR A 546 8.64 2.21 -1.57
N LEU A 547 7.62 2.86 -1.01
CA LEU A 547 6.24 2.69 -1.44
C LEU A 547 6.00 3.20 -2.87
N CYS A 548 6.66 4.28 -3.25
CA CYS A 548 6.66 4.79 -4.61
C CYS A 548 7.26 3.78 -5.57
N GLU A 549 8.42 3.21 -5.24
CA GLU A 549 9.05 2.15 -6.05
C GLU A 549 8.16 0.90 -6.20
N GLN A 550 7.50 0.49 -5.11
CA GLN A 550 6.51 -0.61 -5.15
C GLN A 550 5.33 -0.28 -6.04
N LEU A 551 4.82 0.95 -5.97
CA LEU A 551 3.75 1.44 -6.83
C LEU A 551 4.16 1.42 -8.31
N PHE A 552 5.39 1.84 -8.63
CA PHE A 552 5.91 1.78 -10.01
C PHE A 552 6.08 0.35 -10.51
N SER A 553 6.46 -0.59 -9.64
CA SER A 553 6.44 -2.01 -9.97
C SER A 553 5.03 -2.51 -10.29
N LEU A 554 4.02 -2.13 -9.49
CA LEU A 554 2.61 -2.45 -9.77
C LEU A 554 2.11 -1.78 -11.06
N MET A 555 2.55 -0.54 -11.33
CA MET A 555 2.25 0.17 -12.56
C MET A 555 2.78 -0.58 -13.78
N LYS A 556 4.02 -1.09 -13.75
CA LYS A 556 4.61 -1.90 -14.82
C LYS A 556 3.85 -3.22 -15.06
N LEU A 557 3.26 -3.81 -14.02
CA LEU A 557 2.38 -4.97 -14.16
C LEU A 557 1.04 -4.62 -14.81
N ASN A 558 0.52 -3.42 -14.53
CA ASN A 558 -0.77 -2.95 -15.08
C ASN A 558 -0.66 -2.34 -16.48
N LYS A 559 0.49 -1.74 -16.82
CA LYS A 559 0.83 -1.20 -18.14
C LYS A 559 1.97 -2.00 -18.75
N THR A 560 1.59 -3.07 -19.44
CA THR A 560 2.50 -3.88 -20.25
C THR A 560 2.45 -3.49 -21.72
N SER A 561 3.33 -4.05 -22.55
CA SER A 561 3.29 -3.88 -24.01
C SER A 561 1.92 -4.25 -24.62
N HIS A 562 1.19 -5.17 -23.99
CA HIS A 562 -0.14 -5.62 -24.42
C HIS A 562 -1.29 -4.88 -23.70
N ARG A 563 -1.00 -4.05 -22.68
CA ARG A 563 -1.98 -3.30 -21.86
C ARG A 563 -1.57 -1.84 -21.65
N SER A 564 -1.03 -1.17 -22.67
CA SER A 564 -0.53 0.21 -22.56
C SER A 564 -1.64 1.27 -22.52
N ARG A 565 -2.84 0.95 -23.04
CA ARG A 565 -3.95 1.91 -23.25
C ARG A 565 -4.85 2.17 -22.02
N LEU A 566 -4.40 1.80 -20.82
CA LEU A 566 -5.15 2.12 -19.60
C LEU A 566 -5.15 3.64 -19.40
N THR A 567 -6.31 4.25 -19.20
CA THR A 567 -6.40 5.69 -18.91
C THR A 567 -5.73 5.99 -17.56
N ALA A 568 -5.30 7.24 -17.36
CA ALA A 568 -4.67 7.66 -16.12
C ALA A 568 -5.60 7.43 -14.90
N GLU A 569 -6.89 7.71 -15.06
CA GLU A 569 -7.91 7.50 -14.01
C GLU A 569 -8.04 6.03 -13.61
N HIS A 570 -8.26 5.12 -14.57
CA HIS A 570 -8.37 3.69 -14.28
C HIS A 570 -7.07 3.12 -13.72
N LEU A 571 -5.91 3.59 -14.18
CA LEU A 571 -4.61 3.21 -13.63
C LEU A 571 -4.50 3.62 -12.16
N GLN A 572 -4.83 4.88 -11.85
CA GLN A 572 -4.86 5.37 -10.47
C GLN A 572 -5.84 4.56 -9.61
N SER A 573 -7.02 4.21 -10.12
CA SER A 573 -8.00 3.41 -9.37
C SER A 573 -7.48 2.03 -9.00
N VAL A 574 -6.90 1.31 -9.97
CA VAL A 574 -6.29 -0.01 -9.72
C VAL A 574 -5.13 0.09 -8.74
N LEU A 575 -4.27 1.10 -8.92
CA LEU A 575 -3.09 1.26 -8.09
C LEU A 575 -3.44 1.70 -6.66
N ARG A 576 -4.47 2.53 -6.46
CA ARG A 576 -4.96 2.89 -5.13
C ARG A 576 -5.44 1.66 -4.36
N ILE A 577 -6.18 0.75 -5.01
CA ILE A 577 -6.65 -0.48 -4.36
C ILE A 577 -5.50 -1.46 -4.10
N SER A 578 -4.61 -1.66 -5.08
CA SER A 578 -3.51 -2.63 -4.94
C SER A 578 -2.39 -2.18 -4.01
N SER A 579 -2.24 -0.87 -3.80
CA SER A 579 -1.27 -0.30 -2.85
C SER A 579 -1.86 0.07 -1.50
N ALA A 580 -3.19 -0.08 -1.30
CA ALA A 580 -3.84 0.20 -0.02
C ALA A 580 -3.20 -0.62 1.11
N GLN A 581 -2.99 0.02 2.26
CA GLN A 581 -2.28 -0.61 3.39
C GLN A 581 -3.16 -0.76 4.62
N SER A 582 -3.69 0.36 5.07
CA SER A 582 -4.47 0.49 6.30
C SER A 582 -5.97 0.63 6.03
N LEU A 583 -6.34 1.16 4.86
CA LEU A 583 -7.72 1.35 4.45
C LEU A 583 -8.23 0.17 3.64
N THR A 584 -9.50 -0.16 3.85
CA THR A 584 -10.22 -1.17 3.07
C THR A 584 -11.50 -0.54 2.51
N PRO A 585 -11.89 -0.82 1.25
CA PRO A 585 -13.12 -0.28 0.70
C PRO A 585 -14.33 -0.77 1.51
N ASN A 586 -15.25 0.14 1.85
CA ASN A 586 -16.51 -0.23 2.49
C ASN A 586 -17.51 -0.72 1.44
N ILE A 587 -17.43 -2.00 1.10
CA ILE A 587 -18.30 -2.62 0.09
C ILE A 587 -19.78 -2.54 0.50
N ASP A 588 -20.09 -2.70 1.78
CA ASP A 588 -21.48 -2.65 2.25
C ASP A 588 -22.10 -1.27 2.03
N GLU A 589 -21.38 -0.20 2.31
CA GLU A 589 -21.79 1.18 1.98
C GLU A 589 -22.01 1.37 0.46
N LEU A 590 -21.12 0.81 -0.37
CA LEU A 590 -21.24 0.90 -1.83
C LEU A 590 -22.46 0.14 -2.37
N VAL A 591 -22.74 -1.04 -1.82
CA VAL A 591 -23.95 -1.81 -2.16
C VAL A 591 -25.20 -1.01 -1.77
N GLU A 592 -25.21 -0.35 -0.62
CA GLU A 592 -26.32 0.50 -0.19
C GLU A 592 -26.54 1.72 -1.09
N LYS A 593 -25.47 2.44 -1.46
CA LYS A 593 -25.56 3.62 -2.36
C LYS A 593 -26.15 3.27 -3.73
N MET A 594 -25.87 2.08 -4.25
CA MET A 594 -26.46 1.61 -5.50
C MET A 594 -27.97 1.34 -5.42
N ARG A 595 -28.51 1.05 -4.22
CA ARG A 595 -29.95 0.86 -4.02
C ARG A 595 -30.73 2.14 -4.35
N HIS A 596 -30.21 3.29 -3.93
CA HIS A 596 -30.92 4.57 -4.07
C HIS A 596 -31.06 5.03 -5.53
N HIS A 597 -30.10 4.68 -6.40
CA HIS A 597 -30.15 5.03 -7.81
C HIS A 597 -31.13 4.16 -8.63
N GLN A 598 -31.38 2.91 -8.21
CA GLN A 598 -32.35 2.03 -8.88
C GLN A 598 -33.81 2.32 -8.50
N VAL A 599 -34.07 2.87 -7.30
CA VAL A 599 -35.43 3.24 -6.88
C VAL A 599 -35.91 4.53 -7.56
N SER A 600 -35.00 5.49 -7.78
CA SER A 600 -35.30 6.77 -8.46
C SER A 600 -35.76 6.60 -9.92
N SER A 601 -35.18 5.64 -10.64
CA SER A 601 -35.54 5.35 -12.04
C SER A 601 -36.82 4.53 -12.19
N ALA A 602 -37.23 3.78 -11.16
CA ALA A 602 -38.50 3.05 -11.14
C ALA A 602 -39.72 3.97 -10.88
N SER A 603 -39.52 5.14 -10.26
CA SER A 603 -40.56 6.16 -10.04
C SER A 603 -40.82 7.08 -11.24
N LYS A 604 -40.19 6.83 -12.40
CA LYS A 604 -40.41 7.57 -13.65
C LYS A 604 -40.93 6.71 -14.81
N LYS A 605 -41.56 5.57 -14.52
CA LYS A 605 -42.35 4.81 -15.49
C LYS A 605 -43.81 4.73 -15.08
#